data_AF-A0AAW2IKY0-F1
#
_entry.id   AF-A0AAW2IKY0-F1
#
_cell.length_a   1.000
_cell.length_b   1.000
_cell.length_c   1.000
_cell.angle_alpha   90.00
_cell.angle_beta   90.00
_cell.angle_gamma   90.00
#
_symmetry.space_group_name_H-M   'P 1'
#
loop_
_entity.id
_entity.type
_entity.pdbx_description
1 polymer ?
#
loop_
_entity_poly.entity_id
_entity_poly.type
_entity_poly.pdbx_seq_one_letter_code
_entity_poly.pdbx_strand_id
1 'polypeptide(L)'
;MGPWKKDYLDLVLVPCSLLLMFGYHLFLLYRYLKCPHTTVVGYENHNMRAWVERMFQVEVKDRGPAISVISSNITAATALSSISLVLSSLIGAWIGSSTANIFTNSYVYGSRTPSIVYIKYIALLSCFLVAFACFVQTARHFIHANFLISMPNSDIPVGCIEREVIKGSNFWLIGLRSLCFAITLLLWIFGPIPMFACSVIMVGLLLNLDKNTTPLHRYEPVRRREFQMKIDQKKEAVNRVNEQQK
;
A
#
# COMPACT_ATOMS: atom_id res chain seq x y z
N MET A 1 37.14 13.45 -22.88
CA MET A 1 36.58 12.50 -21.88
C MET A 1 35.98 11.32 -22.66
N GLY A 2 36.69 10.19 -22.72
CA GLY A 2 36.48 9.18 -23.78
C GLY A 2 35.19 8.35 -23.65
N PRO A 3 34.68 7.82 -24.78
CA PRO A 3 33.41 7.04 -24.86
C PRO A 3 33.39 5.81 -23.94
N TRP A 4 34.54 5.18 -23.73
CA TRP A 4 34.74 4.00 -22.88
C TRP A 4 34.29 4.16 -21.41
N LYS A 5 34.31 5.40 -20.87
CA LYS A 5 33.93 5.64 -19.47
C LYS A 5 32.40 5.64 -19.27
N LYS A 6 31.62 5.90 -20.33
CA LYS A 6 30.15 5.94 -20.27
C LYS A 6 29.54 4.55 -20.30
N ASP A 7 30.02 3.69 -21.20
CA ASP A 7 29.50 2.33 -21.35
C ASP A 7 29.80 1.46 -20.12
N TYR A 8 30.95 1.63 -19.47
CA TYR A 8 31.29 0.94 -18.23
C TYR A 8 30.43 1.41 -17.05
N LEU A 9 30.05 2.69 -17.03
CA LEU A 9 29.17 3.25 -16.00
C LEU A 9 27.78 2.62 -16.09
N ASP A 10 27.23 2.50 -17.29
CA ASP A 10 25.94 1.89 -17.54
C ASP A 10 25.95 0.37 -17.24
N LEU A 11 27.05 -0.31 -17.59
CA LEU A 11 27.25 -1.74 -17.34
C LEU A 11 27.26 -2.08 -15.85
N VAL A 12 27.68 -1.15 -14.98
CA VAL A 12 27.73 -1.36 -13.52
C VAL A 12 26.50 -0.77 -12.82
N LEU A 13 26.11 0.47 -13.13
CA LEU A 13 25.01 1.15 -12.43
C LEU A 13 23.66 0.46 -12.64
N VAL A 14 23.37 -0.04 -13.84
CA VAL A 14 22.08 -0.66 -14.15
C VAL A 14 21.89 -1.97 -13.36
N PRO A 15 22.80 -2.97 -13.44
CA PRO A 15 22.66 -4.18 -12.64
C PRO A 15 22.79 -3.91 -11.14
N CYS A 16 23.62 -2.96 -10.69
CA CYS A 16 23.66 -2.56 -9.28
C CYS A 16 22.32 -1.96 -8.81
N SER A 17 21.68 -1.11 -9.62
CA SER A 17 20.37 -0.53 -9.30
C SER A 17 19.28 -1.60 -9.25
N LEU A 18 19.31 -2.55 -10.19
CA LEU A 18 18.40 -3.69 -10.21
C LEU A 18 18.63 -4.63 -9.02
N LEU A 19 19.89 -4.95 -8.69
CA LEU A 19 20.26 -5.75 -7.51
C LEU A 19 19.84 -5.07 -6.21
N LEU A 20 19.98 -3.76 -6.09
CA LEU A 20 19.51 -3.00 -4.93
C LEU A 20 17.99 -3.08 -4.79
N MET A 21 17.24 -2.86 -5.87
CA MET A 21 15.78 -2.97 -5.84
C MET A 21 15.31 -4.40 -5.55
N PHE A 22 15.87 -5.39 -6.24
CA PHE A 22 15.50 -6.79 -6.07
C PHE A 22 15.90 -7.31 -4.68
N GLY A 23 17.11 -6.97 -4.23
CA GLY A 23 17.60 -7.29 -2.89
C GLY A 23 16.75 -6.65 -1.79
N TYR A 24 16.32 -5.39 -1.98
CA TYR A 24 15.39 -4.73 -1.07
C TYR A 24 14.05 -5.45 -0.98
N HIS A 25 13.43 -5.78 -2.12
CA HIS A 25 12.15 -6.48 -2.15
C HIS A 25 12.25 -7.91 -1.60
N LEU A 26 13.37 -8.60 -1.82
CA LEU A 26 13.63 -9.93 -1.26
C LEU A 26 13.84 -9.87 0.27
N PHE A 27 14.59 -8.87 0.74
CA PHE A 27 14.75 -8.60 2.18
C PHE A 27 13.42 -8.23 2.85
N LEU A 28 12.58 -7.44 2.16
CA LEU A 28 11.26 -7.08 2.62
C LEU A 28 10.33 -8.29 2.70
N LEU A 29 10.32 -9.13 1.67
CA LEU A 29 9.56 -10.38 1.63
C LEU A 29 10.01 -11.32 2.75
N TYR A 30 11.33 -11.47 2.94
CA TYR A 30 11.91 -12.24 4.03
C TYR A 30 11.46 -11.72 5.40
N ARG A 31 11.53 -10.40 5.62
CA ARG A 31 11.15 -9.78 6.89
C ARG A 31 9.64 -9.82 7.13
N TYR A 32 8.82 -9.71 6.08
CA TYR A 32 7.37 -9.92 6.14
C TYR A 32 7.01 -11.34 6.57
N LEU A 33 7.69 -12.35 6.00
CA LEU A 33 7.45 -13.76 6.33
C LEU A 33 7.97 -14.17 7.71
N LYS A 34 9.12 -13.64 8.16
CA LYS A 34 9.78 -14.07 9.40
C LYS A 34 9.48 -13.21 10.62
N CYS A 35 9.18 -11.92 10.45
CA CYS A 35 9.00 -10.98 11.56
C CYS A 35 7.87 -9.97 11.27
N PRO A 36 6.61 -10.42 11.11
CA PRO A 36 5.49 -9.53 10.76
C PRO A 36 5.29 -8.41 11.81
N HIS A 37 5.49 -8.70 13.09
CA HIS A 37 5.24 -7.76 14.20
C HIS A 37 6.21 -6.57 14.30
N THR A 38 7.38 -6.63 13.64
CA THR A 38 8.37 -5.54 13.66
C THR A 38 8.28 -4.63 12.44
N THR A 39 7.33 -4.89 11.53
CA THR A 39 7.16 -4.13 10.29
C THR A 39 6.00 -3.14 10.42
N VAL A 40 6.06 -2.03 9.68
CA VAL A 40 4.95 -1.06 9.63
C VAL A 40 3.66 -1.70 9.12
N VAL A 41 3.76 -2.66 8.19
CA VAL A 41 2.60 -3.49 7.75
C VAL A 41 1.96 -4.22 8.94
N GLY A 42 2.77 -4.81 9.83
CA GLY A 42 2.28 -5.46 11.04
C GLY A 42 1.67 -4.48 12.05
N TYR A 43 2.24 -3.29 12.17
CA TYR A 43 1.71 -2.22 13.02
C TYR A 43 0.37 -1.69 12.52
N GLU A 44 0.26 -1.40 11.22
CA GLU A 44 -1.00 -1.00 10.58
C GLU A 44 -2.06 -2.10 10.70
N ASN A 45 -1.70 -3.36 10.45
CA ASN A 45 -2.60 -4.49 10.60
C ASN A 45 -3.07 -4.66 12.06
N HIS A 46 -2.21 -4.44 13.05
CA HIS A 46 -2.57 -4.45 14.46
C HIS A 46 -3.57 -3.34 14.81
N ASN A 47 -3.34 -2.13 14.32
CA ASN A 47 -4.24 -1.00 14.54
C ASN A 47 -5.58 -1.20 13.82
N MET A 48 -5.57 -1.72 12.59
CA MET A 48 -6.79 -2.04 11.83
C MET A 48 -7.59 -3.15 12.52
N ARG A 49 -6.93 -4.20 13.03
CA ARG A 49 -7.59 -5.24 13.82
C ARG A 49 -8.29 -4.64 15.04
N ALA A 50 -7.58 -3.83 15.82
CA ALA A 50 -8.15 -3.18 17.00
C ALA A 50 -9.28 -2.18 16.64
N TRP A 51 -9.19 -1.51 15.49
CA TRP A 51 -10.23 -0.63 14.99
C TRP A 51 -11.49 -1.41 14.60
N VAL A 52 -11.36 -2.52 13.85
CA VAL A 52 -12.49 -3.40 13.47
C VAL A 52 -13.16 -4.00 14.72
N GLU A 53 -12.37 -4.50 15.68
CA GLU A 53 -12.90 -5.03 16.94
C GLU A 53 -13.73 -4.00 17.71
N ARG A 54 -13.28 -2.75 17.78
CA ARG A 54 -14.05 -1.68 18.43
C ARG A 54 -15.24 -1.21 17.62
N MET A 55 -15.17 -1.27 16.30
CA MET A 55 -16.29 -0.91 15.45
C MET A 55 -17.52 -1.80 15.68
N PHE A 56 -17.28 -3.07 15.98
CA PHE A 56 -18.34 -4.04 16.25
C PHE A 56 -19.03 -3.88 17.60
N GLN A 57 -18.42 -3.12 18.53
CA GLN A 57 -19.05 -2.72 19.79
C GLN A 57 -20.06 -1.58 19.60
N VAL A 58 -19.98 -0.85 18.47
CA VAL A 58 -20.85 0.27 18.17
C VAL A 58 -22.12 -0.23 17.47
N GLU A 59 -23.27 0.31 17.87
CA GLU A 59 -24.55 0.02 17.22
C GLU A 59 -24.49 0.36 15.73
N VAL A 60 -25.20 -0.41 14.89
CA VAL A 60 -25.17 -0.24 13.43
C VAL A 60 -25.51 1.19 13.00
N LYS A 61 -26.45 1.85 13.71
CA LYS A 61 -26.87 3.25 13.45
C LYS A 61 -25.75 4.27 13.63
N ASP A 62 -24.76 3.97 14.47
CA ASP A 62 -23.66 4.87 14.84
C ASP A 62 -22.35 4.53 14.10
N ARG A 63 -22.35 3.55 13.19
CA ARG A 63 -21.18 3.15 12.38
C ARG A 63 -20.90 4.06 11.18
N GLY A 64 -21.70 5.11 10.97
CA GLY A 64 -21.54 6.07 9.87
C GLY A 64 -20.11 6.61 9.67
N PRO A 65 -19.38 7.02 10.73
CA PRO A 65 -17.99 7.49 10.60
C PRO A 65 -17.04 6.43 10.01
N ALA A 66 -17.25 5.16 10.34
CA ALA A 66 -16.41 4.07 9.86
C ALA A 66 -16.61 3.78 8.38
N ILE A 67 -17.89 3.75 7.98
CA ILE A 67 -18.32 3.64 6.59
C ILE A 67 -17.71 4.78 5.78
N SER A 68 -17.72 6.01 6.32
CA SER A 68 -17.09 7.17 5.69
C SER A 68 -15.58 7.02 5.51
N VAL A 69 -14.85 6.55 6.55
CA VAL A 69 -13.40 6.28 6.45
C VAL A 69 -13.08 5.23 5.38
N ILE A 70 -13.83 4.13 5.33
CA ILE A 70 -13.62 3.11 4.29
C ILE A 70 -13.97 3.68 2.90
N SER A 71 -15.04 4.46 2.81
CA SER A 71 -15.49 5.05 1.54
C SER A 71 -14.50 6.08 0.99
N SER A 72 -13.87 6.90 1.84
CA SER A 72 -12.81 7.82 1.42
C SER A 72 -11.58 7.08 0.90
N ASN A 73 -11.22 5.95 1.53
CA ASN A 73 -10.15 5.08 1.06
C ASN A 73 -10.49 4.39 -0.28
N ILE A 74 -11.75 3.97 -0.49
CA ILE A 74 -12.21 3.46 -1.79
C ILE A 74 -12.03 4.54 -2.88
N THR A 75 -12.47 5.77 -2.62
CA THR A 75 -12.32 6.89 -3.56
C THR A 75 -10.85 7.17 -3.88
N ALA A 76 -9.97 7.13 -2.88
CA ALA A 76 -8.54 7.30 -3.11
C ALA A 76 -7.96 6.14 -3.96
N ALA A 77 -8.40 4.90 -3.74
CA ALA A 77 -7.93 3.74 -4.48
C ALA A 77 -8.39 3.78 -5.95
N THR A 78 -9.65 4.14 -6.20
CA THR A 78 -10.17 4.27 -7.58
C THR A 78 -9.52 5.43 -8.34
N ALA A 79 -9.17 6.53 -7.66
CA ALA A 79 -8.40 7.62 -8.24
C ALA A 79 -6.99 7.17 -8.65
N LEU A 80 -6.24 6.52 -7.75
CA LEU A 80 -4.90 5.99 -8.05
C LEU A 80 -4.92 4.90 -9.13
N SER A 81 -5.95 4.06 -9.13
CA SER A 81 -6.21 3.09 -10.20
C SER A 81 -6.35 3.79 -11.55
N SER A 82 -7.23 4.80 -11.63
CA SER A 82 -7.45 5.57 -12.86
C SER A 82 -6.17 6.26 -13.35
N ILE A 83 -5.42 6.88 -12.44
CA ILE A 83 -4.12 7.51 -12.76
C ILE A 83 -3.14 6.46 -13.32
N SER A 84 -3.03 5.29 -12.69
CA SER A 84 -2.15 4.20 -13.13
C SER A 84 -2.54 3.70 -14.53
N LEU A 85 -3.85 3.60 -14.81
CA LEU A 85 -4.36 3.20 -16.13
C LEU A 85 -4.09 4.25 -17.20
N VAL A 86 -4.30 5.54 -16.89
CA VAL A 86 -4.00 6.66 -17.79
C VAL A 86 -2.51 6.71 -18.13
N LEU A 87 -1.63 6.55 -17.13
CA LEU A 87 -0.18 6.49 -17.36
C LEU A 87 0.21 5.28 -18.21
N SER A 88 -0.40 4.12 -17.96
CA SER A 88 -0.20 2.91 -18.79
C SER A 88 -0.59 3.17 -20.24
N SER A 89 -1.77 3.76 -20.47
CA SER A 89 -2.26 4.09 -21.81
C SER A 89 -1.37 5.11 -22.51
N LEU A 90 -0.94 6.16 -21.80
CA LEU A 90 -0.04 7.19 -22.32
C LEU A 90 1.29 6.58 -22.78
N ILE A 91 1.89 5.73 -21.95
CA ILE A 91 3.16 5.06 -22.27
C ILE A 91 2.97 4.07 -23.43
N GLY A 92 1.88 3.30 -23.43
CA GLY A 92 1.55 2.38 -24.52
C GLY A 92 1.37 3.10 -25.87
N ALA A 93 0.61 4.20 -25.88
CA ALA A 93 0.41 5.04 -27.05
C ALA A 93 1.71 5.70 -27.52
N TRP A 94 2.56 6.12 -26.58
CA TRP A 94 3.88 6.67 -26.88
C TRP A 94 4.76 5.66 -27.62
N ILE A 95 4.82 4.41 -27.15
CA ILE A 95 5.58 3.32 -27.80
C ILE A 95 5.05 3.01 -29.20
N GLY A 96 3.73 3.05 -29.38
CA GLY A 96 3.07 2.77 -30.67
C GLY A 96 3.17 3.91 -31.69
N SER A 97 3.60 5.11 -31.27
CA SER A 97 3.71 6.28 -32.15
C SER A 97 5.10 6.37 -32.79
N SER A 98 5.17 6.77 -34.07
CA SER A 98 6.43 7.00 -34.79
C SER A 98 7.36 8.03 -34.13
N THR A 99 6.83 8.86 -33.23
CA THR A 99 7.55 9.84 -32.40
C THR A 99 8.51 9.20 -31.39
N ALA A 100 8.27 7.95 -30.97
CA ALA A 100 9.19 7.22 -30.09
C ALA A 100 10.61 7.16 -30.71
N ASN A 101 10.69 6.96 -32.02
CA ASN A 101 11.96 6.88 -32.76
C ASN A 101 12.75 8.20 -32.77
N ILE A 102 12.08 9.34 -32.58
CA ILE A 102 12.70 10.68 -32.63
C ILE A 102 13.42 10.99 -31.31
N PHE A 103 12.78 10.73 -30.16
CA PHE A 103 13.38 10.96 -28.84
C PHE A 103 14.44 9.91 -28.48
N THR A 104 14.33 8.69 -28.98
CA THR A 104 15.39 7.67 -28.81
C THR A 104 16.70 8.05 -29.49
N ASN A 105 16.67 8.91 -30.51
CA ASN A 105 17.85 9.33 -31.24
C ASN A 105 18.62 10.48 -30.54
N SER A 106 17.94 11.30 -29.73
CA SER A 106 18.55 12.44 -29.01
C SER A 106 19.01 12.12 -27.58
N TYR A 107 18.94 10.85 -27.17
CA TYR A 107 19.19 10.46 -25.79
C TYR A 107 20.66 10.69 -25.35
N VAL A 108 20.83 11.41 -24.24
CA VAL A 108 22.12 12.02 -23.81
C VAL A 108 23.07 11.02 -23.11
N TYR A 109 22.57 9.90 -22.56
CA TYR A 109 23.40 8.92 -21.82
C TYR A 109 22.72 7.54 -21.73
N GLY A 110 23.19 6.54 -22.49
CA GLY A 110 22.63 5.18 -22.47
C GLY A 110 23.00 4.33 -23.69
N SER A 111 23.26 3.04 -23.51
CA SER A 111 23.45 2.06 -24.60
C SER A 111 22.30 2.12 -25.62
N ARG A 112 22.65 2.36 -26.90
CA ARG A 112 21.74 2.80 -27.97
C ARG A 112 20.96 1.69 -28.70
N THR A 113 20.97 0.45 -28.18
CA THR A 113 20.33 -0.66 -28.88
C THR A 113 18.80 -0.54 -28.78
N PRO A 114 18.06 -0.49 -29.90
CA PRO A 114 16.62 -0.29 -29.91
C PRO A 114 15.87 -1.32 -29.04
N SER A 115 16.35 -2.57 -28.99
CA SER A 115 15.78 -3.63 -28.14
C SER A 115 15.77 -3.30 -26.65
N ILE A 116 16.82 -2.66 -26.11
CA ILE A 116 16.91 -2.33 -24.68
C ILE A 116 15.91 -1.24 -24.32
N VAL A 117 15.67 -0.29 -25.23
CA VAL A 117 14.71 0.79 -25.02
C VAL A 117 13.28 0.24 -24.91
N TYR A 118 12.87 -0.66 -25.79
CA TYR A 118 11.55 -1.31 -25.71
C TYR A 118 11.38 -2.09 -24.39
N ILE A 119 12.41 -2.78 -23.93
CA ILE A 119 12.39 -3.51 -22.64
C ILE A 119 12.12 -2.55 -21.48
N LYS A 120 12.73 -1.35 -21.46
CA LYS A 120 12.50 -0.33 -20.41
C LYS A 120 11.03 0.09 -20.36
N TYR A 121 10.44 0.38 -21.52
CA TYR A 121 9.06 0.82 -21.61
C TYR A 121 8.05 -0.29 -21.26
N ILE A 122 8.29 -1.53 -21.69
CA ILE A 122 7.46 -2.68 -21.33
C ILE A 122 7.52 -2.94 -19.82
N ALA A 123 8.71 -2.88 -19.23
CA ALA A 123 8.87 -3.01 -17.77
C ALA A 123 8.09 -1.92 -17.02
N LEU A 124 8.21 -0.66 -17.45
CA LEU A 124 7.48 0.46 -16.88
C LEU A 124 5.95 0.28 -17.00
N LEU A 125 5.48 -0.10 -18.19
CA LEU A 125 4.07 -0.37 -18.46
C LEU A 125 3.53 -1.50 -17.55
N SER A 126 4.27 -2.60 -17.45
CA SER A 126 3.89 -3.73 -16.58
C SER A 126 3.75 -3.32 -15.12
N CYS A 127 4.62 -2.41 -14.65
CA CYS A 127 4.58 -1.91 -13.29
C CYS A 127 3.34 -1.05 -12.99
N PHE A 128 2.95 -0.19 -13.93
CA PHE A 128 1.71 0.59 -13.80
C PHE A 128 0.46 -0.28 -13.88
N LEU A 129 0.46 -1.34 -14.70
CA LEU A 129 -0.63 -2.30 -14.75
C LEU A 129 -0.76 -3.12 -13.45
N VAL A 130 0.36 -3.51 -12.84
CA VAL A 130 0.36 -4.15 -11.51
C VAL A 130 -0.19 -3.18 -10.46
N ALA A 131 0.24 -1.92 -10.47
CA ALA A 131 -0.29 -0.90 -9.55
C ALA A 131 -1.80 -0.72 -9.72
N PHE A 132 -2.27 -0.59 -10.97
CA PHE A 132 -3.70 -0.54 -11.31
C PHE A 132 -4.46 -1.75 -10.73
N ALA A 133 -4.00 -2.96 -10.99
CA ALA A 133 -4.64 -4.18 -10.48
C ALA A 133 -4.70 -4.19 -8.95
N CYS A 134 -3.62 -3.80 -8.26
CA CYS A 134 -3.59 -3.73 -6.80
C CYS A 134 -4.58 -2.69 -6.25
N PHE A 135 -4.71 -1.52 -6.86
CA PHE A 135 -5.69 -0.51 -6.42
C PHE A 135 -7.14 -0.94 -6.70
N VAL A 136 -7.41 -1.64 -7.80
CA VAL A 136 -8.73 -2.25 -8.06
C VAL A 136 -9.06 -3.30 -7.00
N GLN A 137 -8.11 -4.17 -6.64
CA GLN A 137 -8.33 -5.16 -5.57
C GLN A 137 -8.54 -4.49 -4.21
N THR A 138 -7.80 -3.42 -3.93
CA THR A 138 -8.01 -2.62 -2.71
C THR A 138 -9.44 -2.10 -2.63
N ALA A 139 -9.92 -1.43 -3.68
CA ALA A 139 -11.28 -0.90 -3.75
C ALA A 139 -12.31 -2.02 -3.56
N ARG A 140 -12.13 -3.16 -4.22
CA ARG A 140 -13.01 -4.33 -4.08
C ARG A 140 -13.10 -4.82 -2.63
N HIS A 141 -11.96 -5.05 -1.98
CA HIS A 141 -11.95 -5.53 -0.59
C HIS A 141 -12.57 -4.52 0.38
N PHE A 142 -12.33 -3.22 0.19
CA PHE A 142 -12.96 -2.19 1.00
C PHE A 142 -14.46 -2.06 0.74
N ILE A 143 -14.93 -2.22 -0.51
CA ILE A 143 -16.37 -2.29 -0.81
C ILE A 143 -17.00 -3.47 -0.08
N HIS A 144 -16.38 -4.66 -0.12
CA HIS A 144 -16.87 -5.82 0.63
C HIS A 144 -16.89 -5.57 2.15
N ALA A 145 -15.84 -4.98 2.70
CA ALA A 145 -15.80 -4.60 4.12
C ALA A 145 -16.92 -3.60 4.47
N ASN A 146 -17.19 -2.64 3.59
CA ASN A 146 -18.24 -1.64 3.79
C ASN A 146 -19.63 -2.27 3.82
N PHE A 147 -19.90 -3.20 2.90
CA PHE A 147 -21.14 -3.99 2.91
C PHE A 147 -21.30 -4.79 4.21
N LEU A 148 -20.23 -5.47 4.65
CA LEU A 148 -20.27 -6.26 5.88
C LEU A 148 -20.46 -5.40 7.14
N ILE A 149 -19.88 -4.20 7.19
CA ILE A 149 -20.02 -3.27 8.33
C ILE A 149 -21.42 -2.66 8.40
N SER A 150 -22.03 -2.40 7.25
CA SER A 150 -23.34 -1.78 7.11
C SER A 150 -24.51 -2.76 7.28
N MET A 151 -24.25 -4.07 7.32
CA MET A 151 -25.29 -5.09 7.34
C MET A 151 -26.00 -5.16 8.72
N PRO A 152 -27.30 -4.84 8.81
CA PRO A 152 -28.05 -4.89 10.07
C PRO A 152 -28.32 -6.34 10.50
N ASN A 153 -28.40 -6.58 11.81
CA ASN A 153 -28.84 -7.85 12.43
C ASN A 153 -28.14 -9.11 11.90
N SER A 154 -26.86 -9.00 11.56
CA SER A 154 -26.08 -10.12 11.04
C SER A 154 -25.04 -10.56 12.07
N ASP A 155 -25.07 -11.84 12.44
CA ASP A 155 -24.09 -12.46 13.36
C ASP A 155 -22.80 -12.78 12.59
N ILE A 156 -22.26 -11.76 11.90
CA ILE A 156 -21.06 -11.89 11.07
C ILE A 156 -19.86 -11.95 12.01
N PRO A 157 -19.03 -13.01 11.95
CA PRO A 157 -17.83 -13.07 12.76
C PRO A 157 -16.90 -11.92 12.40
N VAL A 158 -16.48 -11.15 13.40
CA VAL A 158 -15.60 -9.96 13.29
C VAL A 158 -14.34 -10.26 12.46
N GLY A 159 -13.84 -11.50 12.53
CA GLY A 159 -12.68 -11.96 11.77
C GLY A 159 -12.86 -11.95 10.24
N CYS A 160 -14.09 -12.03 9.71
CA CYS A 160 -14.33 -11.89 8.28
C CYS A 160 -14.04 -10.48 7.80
N ILE A 161 -14.51 -9.46 8.52
CA ILE A 161 -14.32 -8.05 8.15
C ILE A 161 -12.89 -7.63 8.37
N GLU A 162 -12.30 -8.06 9.48
CA GLU A 162 -10.89 -7.84 9.77
C GLU A 162 -10.01 -8.35 8.62
N ARG A 163 -10.29 -9.56 8.12
CA ARG A 163 -9.57 -10.15 6.99
C ARG A 163 -9.73 -9.32 5.72
N GLU A 164 -10.93 -8.85 5.41
CA GLU A 164 -11.16 -8.06 4.19
C GLU A 164 -10.48 -6.68 4.28
N VAL A 165 -10.55 -5.99 5.43
CA VAL A 165 -9.88 -4.70 5.64
C VAL A 165 -8.37 -4.84 5.57
N ILE A 166 -7.79 -5.86 6.21
CA ILE A 166 -6.34 -6.14 6.17
C ILE A 166 -5.88 -6.49 4.76
N LYS A 167 -6.64 -7.32 4.02
CA LYS A 167 -6.30 -7.64 2.62
C LYS A 167 -6.34 -6.39 1.75
N GLY A 168 -7.38 -5.56 1.88
CA GLY A 168 -7.47 -4.29 1.16
C GLY A 168 -6.29 -3.37 1.43
N SER A 169 -5.94 -3.19 2.71
CA SER A 169 -4.77 -2.39 3.11
C SER A 169 -3.44 -2.95 2.60
N ASN A 170 -3.26 -4.28 2.63
CA ASN A 170 -2.06 -4.90 2.06
C ASN A 170 -1.94 -4.64 0.55
N PHE A 171 -3.04 -4.77 -0.21
CA PHE A 171 -3.05 -4.45 -1.64
C PHE A 171 -2.76 -2.97 -1.92
N TRP A 172 -3.26 -2.08 -1.07
CA TRP A 172 -2.97 -0.64 -1.16
C TRP A 172 -1.47 -0.38 -1.06
N LEU A 173 -0.81 -0.95 -0.05
CA LEU A 173 0.63 -0.81 0.16
C LEU A 173 1.45 -1.43 -0.99
N ILE A 174 1.03 -2.58 -1.51
CA ILE A 174 1.66 -3.21 -2.68
C ILE A 174 1.53 -2.29 -3.91
N GLY A 175 0.35 -1.69 -4.11
CA GLY A 175 0.11 -0.72 -5.20
C GLY A 175 1.01 0.50 -5.11
N LEU A 176 1.13 1.10 -3.92
CA LEU A 176 2.04 2.23 -3.68
C LEU A 176 3.50 1.86 -3.94
N ARG A 177 3.95 0.70 -3.47
CA ARG A 177 5.31 0.20 -3.74
C ARG A 177 5.54 -0.05 -5.23
N SER A 178 4.53 -0.53 -5.95
CA SER A 178 4.59 -0.66 -7.41
C SER A 178 4.75 0.71 -8.08
N LEU A 179 3.98 1.74 -7.69
CA LEU A 179 4.15 3.10 -8.24
C LEU A 179 5.55 3.67 -7.98
N CYS A 180 6.08 3.45 -6.79
CA CYS A 180 7.44 3.79 -6.42
C CYS A 180 8.51 3.12 -7.32
N PHE A 181 8.32 1.84 -7.65
CA PHE A 181 9.16 1.13 -8.60
C PHE A 181 9.01 1.68 -10.03
N ALA A 182 7.78 1.99 -10.45
CA ALA A 182 7.50 2.63 -11.74
C ALA A 182 8.21 3.98 -11.88
N ILE A 183 8.26 4.80 -10.82
CA ILE A 183 9.00 6.07 -10.82
C ILE A 183 10.50 5.83 -11.05
N THR A 184 11.08 4.80 -10.42
CA THR A 184 12.49 4.45 -10.61
C THR A 184 12.78 4.04 -12.06
N LEU A 185 11.90 3.25 -12.66
CA LEU A 185 11.98 2.86 -14.07
C LEU A 185 11.75 4.04 -15.02
N LEU A 186 10.89 4.99 -14.66
CA LEU A 186 10.69 6.21 -15.42
C LEU A 186 11.96 7.06 -15.43
N LEU A 187 12.64 7.18 -14.28
CA LEU A 187 13.94 7.87 -14.21
C LEU A 187 15.05 7.17 -15.00
N TRP A 188 14.94 5.85 -15.20
CA TRP A 188 15.84 5.10 -16.08
C TRP A 188 15.70 5.46 -17.57
N ILE A 189 14.57 6.08 -17.95
CA ILE A 189 14.36 6.69 -19.27
C ILE A 189 15.09 8.03 -19.38
N PHE A 190 15.64 8.62 -18.30
CA PHE A 190 16.49 9.84 -18.36
C PHE A 190 17.99 9.56 -18.19
N GLY A 191 18.35 8.45 -17.55
CA GLY A 191 19.71 7.92 -17.58
C GLY A 191 19.96 6.93 -16.44
N PRO A 192 21.10 6.22 -16.45
CA PRO A 192 21.47 5.35 -15.33
C PRO A 192 21.82 6.11 -14.04
N ILE A 193 22.30 7.36 -14.17
CA ILE A 193 22.61 8.24 -13.03
C ILE A 193 21.34 8.61 -12.23
N PRO A 194 20.27 9.20 -12.82
CA PRO A 194 19.05 9.49 -12.08
C PRO A 194 18.35 8.20 -11.58
N MET A 195 18.44 7.08 -12.32
CA MET A 195 17.94 5.79 -11.86
C MET A 195 18.62 5.34 -10.54
N PHE A 196 19.95 5.42 -10.47
CA PHE A 196 20.70 4.99 -9.29
C PHE A 196 20.41 5.91 -8.09
N ALA A 197 20.42 7.23 -8.29
CA ALA A 197 20.08 8.19 -7.25
C ALA A 197 18.65 7.94 -6.71
N CYS A 198 17.68 7.73 -7.61
CA CYS A 198 16.32 7.39 -7.23
C CYS A 198 16.24 6.07 -6.48
N SER A 199 16.93 5.02 -6.94
CA SER A 199 16.97 3.72 -6.26
C SER A 199 17.49 3.84 -4.82
N VAL A 200 18.56 4.60 -4.59
CA VAL A 200 19.10 4.84 -3.24
C VAL A 200 18.11 5.62 -2.36
N ILE A 201 17.51 6.69 -2.91
CA ILE A 201 16.48 7.47 -2.19
C ILE A 201 15.28 6.59 -1.86
N MET A 202 14.83 5.79 -2.82
CA MET A 202 13.71 4.88 -2.67
C MET A 202 13.99 3.84 -1.59
N VAL A 203 15.14 3.17 -1.62
CA VAL A 203 15.56 2.23 -0.58
C VAL A 203 15.65 2.93 0.78
N GLY A 204 16.20 4.15 0.85
CA GLY A 204 16.24 4.94 2.08
C GLY A 204 14.86 5.28 2.64
N LEU A 205 13.95 5.75 1.78
CA LEU A 205 12.56 6.03 2.12
C LEU A 205 11.85 4.77 2.60
N LEU A 206 11.96 3.67 1.87
CA LEU A 206 11.35 2.40 2.18
C LEU A 206 11.91 1.79 3.48
N LEU A 207 13.22 1.93 3.74
CA LEU A 207 13.82 1.54 5.02
C LEU A 207 13.30 2.38 6.19
N ASN A 208 13.08 3.68 5.98
CA ASN A 208 12.51 4.55 7.01
C ASN A 208 11.02 4.24 7.21
N LEU A 209 10.26 4.08 6.12
CA LEU A 209 8.85 3.73 6.14
C LEU A 209 8.60 2.35 6.74
N ASP A 210 9.53 1.40 6.60
CA ASP A 210 9.37 0.06 7.14
C ASP A 210 10.05 -0.12 8.52
N LYS A 211 10.76 0.89 9.02
CA LYS A 211 11.28 0.92 10.39
C LYS A 211 10.15 1.38 11.32
N ASN A 212 9.47 0.42 11.93
CA ASN A 212 8.57 0.75 13.02
C ASN A 212 9.35 0.80 14.35
N THR A 213 9.69 2.02 14.80
CA THR A 213 10.33 2.22 16.12
C THR A 213 9.27 2.34 17.23
N THR A 214 7.99 2.47 16.90
CA THR A 214 6.93 2.63 17.89
C THR A 214 6.51 1.26 18.46
N PRO A 215 6.49 1.10 19.79
CA PRO A 215 5.97 -0.12 20.40
C PRO A 215 4.48 -0.25 20.08
N LEU A 216 4.03 -1.49 19.81
CA LEU A 216 2.62 -1.80 19.56
C LEU A 216 1.78 -1.31 20.74
N HIS A 217 0.83 -0.41 20.47
CA HIS A 217 -0.06 0.07 21.51
C HIS A 217 -0.93 -1.09 22.00
N ARG A 218 -0.90 -1.34 23.31
CA ARG A 218 -1.68 -2.40 23.94
C ARG A 218 -3.11 -1.91 24.14
N TYR A 219 -3.93 -2.12 23.13
CA TYR A 219 -5.35 -1.85 23.21
C TYR A 219 -5.99 -2.67 24.34
N GLU A 220 -6.80 -2.02 25.15
CA GLU A 220 -7.57 -2.69 26.20
C GLU A 220 -8.48 -3.77 25.57
N PRO A 221 -8.46 -5.01 26.08
CA PRO A 221 -9.25 -6.10 25.50
C PRO A 221 -10.74 -5.83 25.65
N VAL A 222 -11.48 -6.03 24.56
CA VAL A 222 -12.93 -5.79 24.47
C VAL A 222 -13.72 -6.43 25.62
N ARG A 223 -13.39 -7.67 25.98
CA ARG A 223 -14.01 -8.41 27.09
C ARG A 223 -13.92 -7.68 28.44
N ARG A 224 -12.85 -6.93 28.68
CA ARG A 224 -12.65 -6.18 29.94
C ARG A 224 -13.61 -5.00 30.01
N ARG A 225 -13.82 -4.27 28.91
CA ARG A 225 -14.78 -3.16 28.84
C ARG A 225 -16.22 -3.63 29.02
N GLU A 226 -16.62 -4.70 28.35
CA GLU A 226 -17.98 -5.24 28.50
C GLU A 226 -18.26 -5.65 29.95
N PHE A 227 -17.27 -6.25 30.61
CA PHE A 227 -17.37 -6.61 32.02
C PHE A 227 -17.49 -5.37 32.92
N GLN A 228 -16.71 -4.33 32.65
CA GLN A 228 -16.76 -3.06 33.37
C GLN A 228 -18.13 -2.35 33.20
N MET A 229 -18.63 -2.26 31.96
CA MET A 229 -19.95 -1.67 31.67
C MET A 229 -21.09 -2.42 32.36
N LYS A 230 -21.04 -3.75 32.39
CA LYS A 230 -22.03 -4.57 33.12
C LYS A 230 -21.98 -4.32 34.63
N ILE A 231 -20.78 -4.12 35.20
CA ILE A 231 -20.62 -3.76 36.61
C ILE A 231 -21.22 -2.37 36.88
N ASP A 232 -20.92 -1.39 36.03
CA ASP A 232 -21.37 -0.01 36.23
C ASP A 232 -22.90 0.11 36.07
N GLN A 233 -23.49 -0.53 35.05
CA GLN A 233 -24.96 -0.63 34.92
C GLN A 233 -25.61 -1.29 36.13
N LYS A 234 -25.00 -2.36 36.67
CA LYS A 234 -25.54 -3.04 37.85
C LYS A 234 -25.46 -2.14 39.08
N LYS A 235 -24.38 -1.36 39.24
CA LYS A 235 -24.26 -0.37 40.32
C LYS A 235 -25.33 0.73 40.20
N GLU A 236 -25.55 1.27 39.02
CA GLU A 236 -26.59 2.30 38.79
C GLU A 236 -28.00 1.78 39.04
N ALA A 237 -28.30 0.53 38.64
CA ALA A 237 -29.58 -0.10 38.93
C ALA A 237 -29.80 -0.26 40.44
N VAL A 238 -28.77 -0.71 41.18
CA VAL A 238 -28.83 -0.83 42.65
C VAL A 238 -29.01 0.53 43.32
N ASN A 239 -28.31 1.57 42.84
CA ASN A 239 -28.43 2.90 43.41
C ASN A 239 -29.85 3.49 43.23
N ARG A 240 -30.46 3.28 42.07
CA ARG A 240 -31.86 3.68 41.81
C ARG A 240 -32.86 2.95 42.70
N VAL A 241 -32.65 1.65 42.96
CA VAL A 241 -33.52 0.88 43.87
C VAL A 241 -33.40 1.41 45.31
N ASN A 242 -32.18 1.72 45.76
CA ASN A 242 -31.97 2.30 47.09
C ASN A 242 -32.57 3.70 47.26
N GLU A 243 -32.58 4.52 46.21
CA GLU A 243 -33.24 5.84 46.22
C GLU A 243 -34.76 5.73 46.28
N GLN A 244 -35.36 4.68 45.71
CA GLN A 244 -36.82 4.45 45.77
C GLN A 244 -37.29 3.85 47.11
N GLN A 245 -36.38 3.32 47.92
CA GLN A 245 -36.68 2.76 49.25
C GLN A 245 -36.45 3.74 50.41
N LYS A 246 -36.09 4.99 50.11
CA LYS A 246 -35.77 6.04 51.08
C LYS A 246 -36.83 7.14 51.04
#